data_AF-A0A3D2AZ27-F1
#
_entry.id   AF-A0A3D2AZ27-F1
#
_cell.length_a   1.000
_cell.length_b   1.000
_cell.length_c   1.000
_cell.angle_alpha   90.00
_cell.angle_beta   90.00
_cell.angle_gamma   90.00
#
_symmetry.space_group_name_H-M   'P 1'
#
loop_
_entity.id
_entity.type
_entity.pdbx_description
1 polymer ?
#
loop_
_entity_poly.entity_id
_entity_poly.type
_entity_poly.pdbx_seq_one_letter_code
_entity_poly.pdbx_strand_id
1 'polypeptide(L)'
;MLAVSAVAIILYGNYAAVEAATKILAGMLVACTFLVFFFRPVGLDAFSHFFIFETPAGSWLVIAAFLGLLPTGIDVSLQASEWGKAKKVGMGRIRPELERAGLVPVFDPFSSSKVDLAVDTSKIPAHGIEYCRRWFQIGLWDFRLGHVVSFMLATIFLLLAATWMYPSEVAGTNVMGEIARIFTDSIGPQMMIVFILGAFAATYSTAFNYFDGWPRIVGACCRNIFRSTAALQGVAREDLTDAHRRHWYSEYNIYRLTMLFSLVTSVAIIAGVPRPVFLVLVASALALFVAPVIYFLNLYYCLTIIPKSDKHFYPSTFEVMFSWLSLAVFSGLTGIVILARLFGVELFGA
;
A
#
# COMPACT_ATOMS: atom_id res chain seq x y z
N MET A 1 -14.33 10.07 -14.87
CA MET A 1 -15.12 10.69 -13.78
C MET A 1 -14.49 10.45 -12.40
N LEU A 2 -14.32 9.20 -11.95
CA LEU A 2 -13.77 8.90 -10.62
C LEU A 2 -12.34 9.42 -10.38
N ALA A 3 -11.44 9.25 -11.35
CA ALA A 3 -10.08 9.78 -11.25
C ALA A 3 -10.06 11.31 -11.12
N VAL A 4 -10.91 11.99 -11.89
CA VAL A 4 -11.04 13.46 -11.83
C VAL A 4 -11.58 13.92 -10.48
N SER A 5 -12.58 13.23 -9.93
CA SER A 5 -13.12 13.58 -8.60
C SER A 5 -12.08 13.34 -7.50
N ALA A 6 -11.35 12.23 -7.53
CA ALA A 6 -10.28 11.95 -6.58
C ALA A 6 -9.22 13.07 -6.59
N VAL A 7 -8.70 13.41 -7.76
CA VAL A 7 -7.73 14.50 -7.93
C VAL A 7 -8.29 15.84 -7.45
N ALA A 8 -9.52 16.19 -7.81
CA ALA A 8 -10.15 17.44 -7.40
C ALA A 8 -10.27 17.54 -5.86
N ILE A 9 -10.70 16.46 -5.21
CA ILE A 9 -10.84 16.39 -3.75
C ILE A 9 -9.47 16.50 -3.06
N ILE A 10 -8.46 15.79 -3.55
CA ILE A 10 -7.10 15.85 -3.00
C ILE A 10 -6.55 17.28 -3.09
N LEU A 11 -6.68 17.91 -4.26
CA LEU A 11 -6.23 19.29 -4.46
C LEU A 11 -7.01 20.31 -3.64
N TYR A 12 -8.30 20.05 -3.36
CA TYR A 12 -9.12 20.87 -2.47
C TYR A 12 -8.69 20.76 -1.00
N GLY A 13 -8.10 19.63 -0.60
CA GLY A 13 -7.37 19.47 0.66
C GLY A 13 -8.24 19.20 1.90
N ASN A 14 -9.56 19.13 1.77
CA ASN A 14 -10.47 18.72 2.83
C ASN A 14 -11.26 17.48 2.40
N TYR A 15 -10.69 16.31 2.70
CA TYR A 15 -11.27 15.00 2.34
C TYR A 15 -11.78 14.22 3.56
N ALA A 16 -11.97 14.88 4.71
CA ALA A 16 -12.46 14.22 5.93
C ALA A 16 -13.82 13.52 5.71
N ALA A 17 -14.71 14.11 4.91
CA ALA A 17 -15.98 13.50 4.54
C ALA A 17 -15.79 12.23 3.69
N VAL A 18 -14.82 12.23 2.76
CA VAL A 18 -14.50 11.08 1.91
C VAL A 18 -13.86 9.97 2.73
N GLU A 19 -12.96 10.33 3.65
CA GLU A 19 -12.34 9.39 4.59
C GLU A 19 -13.40 8.73 5.48
N ALA A 20 -14.33 9.51 6.05
CA ALA A 20 -15.41 9.00 6.88
C ALA A 20 -16.35 8.08 6.08
N ALA A 21 -16.79 8.50 4.89
CA ALA A 21 -17.65 7.70 4.03
C ALA A 21 -16.98 6.37 3.64
N THR A 22 -15.70 6.43 3.26
CA THR A 22 -14.91 5.23 2.89
C THR A 22 -14.79 4.26 4.07
N LYS A 23 -14.51 4.77 5.27
CA LYS A 23 -14.45 3.95 6.50
C LYS A 23 -15.77 3.27 6.81
N ILE A 24 -16.89 3.99 6.71
CA ILE A 24 -18.23 3.44 6.95
C ILE A 24 -18.54 2.35 5.91
N LEU A 25 -18.35 2.63 4.63
CA LEU A 25 -18.66 1.68 3.56
C LEU A 25 -17.74 0.44 3.59
N ALA A 26 -16.45 0.62 3.90
CA ALA A 26 -15.53 -0.50 4.10
C ALA A 26 -15.92 -1.34 5.33
N GLY A 27 -16.29 -0.71 6.44
CA GLY A 27 -16.80 -1.40 7.63
C GLY A 27 -18.08 -2.18 7.36
N MET A 28 -19.01 -1.60 6.58
CA MET A 28 -20.22 -2.28 6.13
C MET A 28 -19.88 -3.48 5.24
N LEU A 29 -18.96 -3.33 4.28
CA LEU A 29 -18.52 -4.44 3.42
C LEU A 29 -17.95 -5.58 4.26
N VAL A 30 -17.07 -5.26 5.22
CA VAL A 30 -16.49 -6.25 6.14
C VAL A 30 -17.62 -6.98 6.86
N ALA A 31 -18.50 -6.25 7.56
CA ALA A 31 -19.60 -6.84 8.31
C ALA A 31 -20.49 -7.74 7.42
N CYS A 32 -20.82 -7.28 6.22
CA CYS A 32 -21.63 -8.05 5.27
C CYS A 32 -20.94 -9.32 4.79
N THR A 33 -19.65 -9.27 4.47
CA THR A 33 -18.87 -10.44 4.06
C THR A 33 -18.82 -11.49 5.18
N PHE A 34 -18.61 -11.05 6.43
CA PHE A 34 -18.65 -11.95 7.58
C PHE A 34 -20.06 -12.51 7.82
N LEU A 35 -21.11 -11.71 7.67
CA LEU A 35 -22.50 -12.19 7.78
C LEU A 35 -22.79 -13.26 6.73
N VAL A 36 -22.46 -13.05 5.45
CA VAL A 36 -22.63 -14.06 4.39
C VAL A 36 -21.93 -15.35 4.75
N PHE A 37 -20.69 -15.26 5.21
CA PHE A 37 -19.90 -16.42 5.58
C PHE A 37 -20.51 -17.22 6.74
N PHE A 38 -21.01 -16.56 7.79
CA PHE A 38 -21.58 -17.26 8.95
C PHE A 38 -23.02 -17.74 8.73
N PHE A 39 -23.82 -17.05 7.91
CA PHE A 39 -25.19 -17.47 7.61
C PHE A 39 -25.26 -18.63 6.61
N ARG A 40 -24.30 -18.73 5.69
CA ARG A 40 -24.11 -19.90 4.81
C ARG A 40 -22.66 -20.35 4.88
N PRO A 41 -22.26 -21.08 5.94
CA PRO A 41 -20.91 -21.56 6.08
C PRO A 41 -20.58 -22.51 4.93
N VAL A 42 -19.36 -22.37 4.44
CA VAL A 42 -18.80 -23.24 3.42
C VAL A 42 -18.69 -24.66 3.99
N GLY A 43 -19.12 -25.66 3.21
CA GLY A 43 -19.02 -27.07 3.57
C GLY A 43 -17.57 -27.49 3.85
N LEU A 44 -17.39 -28.47 4.74
CA LEU A 44 -16.06 -28.95 5.13
C LEU A 44 -15.25 -29.53 3.95
N ASP A 45 -15.92 -29.95 2.89
CA ASP A 45 -15.37 -30.43 1.63
C ASP A 45 -14.54 -29.37 0.90
N ALA A 46 -14.94 -28.10 0.91
CA ALA A 46 -14.19 -27.04 0.24
C ALA A 46 -12.82 -26.78 0.90
N PHE A 47 -12.66 -27.14 2.18
CA PHE A 47 -11.36 -27.01 2.85
C PHE A 47 -10.31 -27.97 2.28
N SER A 48 -10.71 -29.07 1.63
CA SER A 48 -9.78 -29.99 0.98
C SER A 48 -8.98 -29.33 -0.15
N HIS A 49 -9.56 -28.34 -0.84
CA HIS A 49 -8.91 -27.61 -1.93
C HIS A 49 -7.78 -26.67 -1.48
N PHE A 50 -7.67 -26.33 -0.18
CA PHE A 50 -6.53 -25.55 0.32
C PHE A 50 -5.20 -26.32 0.29
N PHE A 51 -5.26 -27.65 0.22
CA PHE A 51 -4.07 -28.51 0.26
C PHE A 51 -3.70 -29.09 -1.11
N ILE A 52 -4.45 -28.73 -2.16
CA ILE A 52 -4.16 -29.15 -3.53
C ILE A 52 -3.23 -28.12 -4.17
N PHE A 53 -2.00 -28.56 -4.46
CA PHE A 53 -1.01 -27.76 -5.18
C PHE A 53 -1.06 -28.11 -6.66
N GLU A 54 -2.03 -27.54 -7.38
CA GLU A 54 -2.09 -27.61 -8.84
C GLU A 54 -1.87 -26.22 -9.44
N THR A 55 -0.93 -26.12 -10.38
CA THR A 55 -0.66 -24.90 -11.14
C THR A 55 -1.04 -25.14 -12.60
N PRO A 56 -2.26 -24.77 -13.03
CA PRO A 56 -2.67 -24.95 -14.42
C PRO A 56 -1.72 -24.21 -15.36
N ALA A 57 -1.40 -24.82 -16.51
CA ALA A 57 -0.53 -24.23 -17.53
C ALA A 57 -0.97 -22.80 -17.87
N GLY A 58 -0.04 -21.85 -17.81
CA GLY A 58 -0.30 -20.42 -18.05
C GLY A 58 -0.68 -19.59 -16.82
N SER A 59 -0.87 -20.19 -15.64
CA SER A 59 -1.25 -19.47 -14.40
C SER A 59 -0.12 -18.66 -13.77
N TRP A 60 1.12 -18.82 -14.24
CA TRP A 60 2.30 -18.16 -13.68
C TRP A 60 2.20 -16.63 -13.63
N LEU A 61 1.56 -15.99 -14.62
CA LEU A 61 1.35 -14.55 -14.61
C LEU A 61 0.38 -14.13 -13.50
N VAL A 62 -0.67 -14.92 -13.24
CA VAL A 62 -1.63 -14.66 -12.17
C VAL A 62 -0.97 -14.87 -10.81
N ILE A 63 -0.20 -15.96 -10.64
CA ILE A 63 0.56 -16.23 -9.41
C ILE A 63 1.56 -15.09 -9.15
N ALA A 64 2.32 -14.67 -10.16
CA ALA A 64 3.26 -13.56 -10.04
C ALA A 64 2.56 -12.24 -9.66
N ALA A 65 1.44 -11.94 -10.31
CA ALA A 65 0.64 -10.75 -9.99
C ALA A 65 0.09 -10.80 -8.56
N PHE A 66 -0.39 -11.97 -8.12
CA PHE A 66 -0.92 -12.19 -6.78
C PHE A 66 0.18 -12.01 -5.72
N LEU A 67 1.35 -12.62 -5.91
CA LEU A 67 2.50 -12.49 -5.01
C LEU A 67 3.06 -11.05 -4.98
N GLY A 68 3.05 -10.35 -6.11
CA GLY A 68 3.53 -8.97 -6.19
C GLY A 68 2.66 -7.97 -5.45
N LEU A 69 1.38 -8.28 -5.20
CA LEU A 69 0.40 -7.33 -4.69
C LEU A 69 -0.20 -7.68 -3.32
N LEU A 70 0.04 -8.89 -2.78
CA LEU A 70 -0.64 -9.36 -1.57
C LEU A 70 0.10 -9.15 -0.25
N PRO A 71 -0.64 -8.85 0.83
CA PRO A 71 -1.98 -8.22 0.84
C PRO A 71 -1.92 -6.76 0.35
N THR A 72 -0.71 -6.22 0.23
CA THR A 72 -0.40 -4.92 -0.35
C THR A 72 1.04 -4.96 -0.88
N GLY A 73 1.30 -4.31 -2.01
CA GLY A 73 2.65 -4.22 -2.58
C GLY A 73 3.65 -3.55 -1.62
N ILE A 74 4.91 -3.99 -1.68
CA ILE A 74 5.98 -3.48 -0.80
C ILE A 74 6.24 -1.98 -1.04
N ASP A 75 5.93 -1.48 -2.24
CA ASP A 75 6.01 -0.06 -2.58
C ASP A 75 5.14 0.83 -1.68
N VAL A 76 4.06 0.30 -1.11
CA VAL A 76 3.21 1.05 -0.16
C VAL A 76 3.95 1.39 1.12
N SER A 77 5.04 0.69 1.48
CA SER A 77 5.87 1.09 2.62
C SER A 77 6.48 2.50 2.42
N LEU A 78 6.80 2.85 1.17
CA LEU A 78 7.35 4.16 0.81
C LEU A 78 6.26 5.23 0.90
N GLN A 79 5.06 4.92 0.40
CA GLN A 79 3.88 5.80 0.49
C GLN A 79 3.52 6.06 1.97
N ALA A 80 3.47 4.99 2.77
CA ALA A 80 3.21 5.05 4.20
C ALA A 80 4.24 5.91 4.96
N SER A 81 5.51 5.82 4.59
CA SER A 81 6.58 6.63 5.19
C SER A 81 6.39 8.12 4.89
N GLU A 82 6.09 8.48 3.64
CA GLU A 82 5.83 9.88 3.27
C GLU A 82 4.51 10.43 3.84
N TRP A 83 3.46 9.62 3.94
CA TRP A 83 2.24 9.98 4.65
C TRP A 83 2.48 10.18 6.15
N GLY A 84 3.27 9.30 6.77
CA GLY A 84 3.68 9.42 8.17
C GLY A 84 4.42 10.74 8.43
N LYS A 85 5.36 11.10 7.55
CA LYS A 85 6.06 12.39 7.58
C LYS A 85 5.08 13.56 7.40
N ALA A 86 4.19 13.48 6.42
CA ALA A 86 3.24 14.53 6.10
C ALA A 86 2.19 14.80 7.20
N LYS A 87 1.83 13.78 8.01
CA LYS A 87 0.92 13.95 9.15
C LYS A 87 1.49 14.83 10.27
N LYS A 88 2.82 15.05 10.34
CA LYS A 88 3.49 15.85 11.38
C LYS A 88 3.08 15.44 12.81
N VAL A 89 2.97 14.13 13.05
CA VAL A 89 2.70 13.52 14.36
C VAL A 89 3.87 12.65 14.81
N GLY A 90 3.90 12.25 16.09
CA GLY A 90 5.00 11.48 16.65
C GLY A 90 6.36 12.16 16.44
N MET A 91 7.33 11.43 15.91
CA MET A 91 8.69 11.94 15.64
C MET A 91 8.70 13.10 14.63
N GLY A 92 7.78 13.09 13.64
CA GLY A 92 7.67 14.17 12.65
C GLY A 92 7.26 15.51 13.25
N ARG A 93 6.57 15.50 14.40
CA ARG A 93 6.22 16.73 15.14
C ARG A 93 7.41 17.30 15.90
N ILE A 94 8.13 16.44 16.61
CA ILE A 94 9.17 16.87 17.55
C ILE A 94 10.52 17.12 16.88
N ARG A 95 10.82 16.44 15.77
CA ARG A 95 12.12 16.56 15.09
C ARG A 95 12.47 18.00 14.71
N PRO A 96 11.59 18.82 14.12
CA PRO A 96 11.89 20.23 13.82
C PRO A 96 12.14 21.09 15.07
N GLU A 97 11.57 20.74 16.23
CA GLU A 97 11.86 21.41 17.50
C GLU A 97 13.25 21.03 18.03
N LEU A 98 13.61 19.73 17.93
CA LEU A 98 14.93 19.23 18.30
C LEU A 98 16.04 19.80 17.40
N GLU A 99 15.78 19.94 16.10
CA GLU A 99 16.68 20.56 15.14
C GLU A 99 16.91 22.04 15.44
N ARG A 100 15.85 22.80 15.76
CA ARG A 100 15.95 24.20 16.19
C ARG A 100 16.67 24.37 17.53
N ALA A 101 16.53 23.40 18.43
CA ALA A 101 17.22 23.38 19.71
C ALA A 101 18.69 22.90 19.60
N GLY A 102 19.15 22.48 18.41
CA GLY A 102 20.50 21.96 18.19
C GLY A 102 20.76 20.59 18.82
N LEU A 103 19.71 19.86 19.22
CA LEU A 103 19.81 18.53 19.83
C LEU A 103 19.98 17.41 18.79
N VAL A 104 19.47 17.65 17.58
CA VAL A 104 19.55 16.75 16.42
C VAL A 104 20.03 17.57 15.21
N PRO A 105 20.96 17.08 14.39
CA PRO A 105 21.38 17.78 13.18
C PRO A 105 20.25 17.89 12.16
N VAL A 106 20.18 19.03 11.46
CA VAL A 106 19.30 19.19 10.30
C VAL A 106 19.81 18.28 9.18
N PHE A 107 18.95 17.42 8.67
CA PHE A 107 19.33 16.50 7.59
C PHE A 107 19.27 17.19 6.23
N ASP A 108 20.40 17.19 5.52
CA ASP A 108 20.56 17.60 4.14
C ASP A 108 20.95 16.39 3.27
N PRO A 109 20.12 15.99 2.28
CA PRO A 109 20.41 14.86 1.39
C PRO A 109 21.77 14.92 0.67
N PHE A 110 22.39 16.11 0.53
CA PHE A 110 23.63 16.29 -0.24
C PHE A 110 24.90 16.40 0.60
N SER A 111 24.77 16.68 1.90
CA SER A 111 25.92 16.94 2.79
C SER A 111 25.90 16.12 4.07
N SER A 112 24.72 15.72 4.54
CA SER A 112 24.58 14.91 5.75
C SER A 112 24.94 13.45 5.50
N SER A 113 25.44 12.82 6.56
CA SER A 113 25.68 11.38 6.61
C SER A 113 24.43 10.63 7.06
N LYS A 114 24.45 9.30 6.91
CA LYS A 114 23.39 8.43 7.46
C LYS A 114 23.22 8.55 8.98
N VAL A 115 24.26 8.98 9.70
CA VAL A 115 24.21 9.13 11.16
C VAL A 115 23.30 10.30 11.56
N ASP A 116 23.21 11.32 10.71
CA ASP A 116 22.38 12.51 10.94
C ASP A 116 20.88 12.24 10.73
N LEU A 117 20.53 11.09 10.14
CA LEU A 117 19.14 10.61 10.09
C LEU A 117 18.70 10.04 11.44
N ALA A 118 19.62 9.46 12.21
CA ALA A 118 19.34 8.83 13.48
C ALA A 118 18.96 9.89 14.52
N VAL A 119 17.94 9.57 15.32
CA VAL A 119 17.54 10.40 16.46
C VAL A 119 17.99 9.68 17.72
N ASP A 120 18.92 10.29 18.45
CA ASP A 120 19.34 9.80 19.76
C ASP A 120 18.24 10.10 20.78
N THR A 121 17.46 9.08 21.13
CA THR A 121 16.33 9.21 22.06
C THR A 121 16.77 9.57 23.47
N SER A 122 18.03 9.37 23.85
CA SER A 122 18.56 9.79 25.16
C SER A 122 18.59 11.32 25.34
N LYS A 123 18.58 12.08 24.23
CA LYS A 123 18.56 13.54 24.22
C LYS A 123 17.15 14.13 24.26
N ILE A 124 16.12 13.30 24.19
CA ILE A 124 14.72 13.73 24.17
C ILE A 124 14.17 13.69 25.61
N PRO A 125 13.42 14.72 26.05
CA PRO A 125 12.70 14.66 27.32
C PRO A 125 11.79 13.43 27.42
N ALA A 126 11.68 12.82 28.60
CA ALA A 126 10.92 11.57 28.80
C ALA A 126 9.47 11.63 28.27
N HIS A 127 8.79 12.77 28.45
CA HIS A 127 7.45 12.98 27.90
C HIS A 127 7.43 12.94 26.35
N GLY A 128 8.45 13.50 25.70
CA GLY A 128 8.58 13.47 24.24
C GLY A 128 8.79 12.05 23.70
N ILE A 129 9.61 11.25 24.39
CA ILE A 129 9.82 9.83 24.06
C ILE A 129 8.50 9.07 24.15
N GLU A 130 7.76 9.20 25.26
CA GLU A 130 6.50 8.50 25.45
C GLU A 130 5.44 8.94 24.42
N TYR A 131 5.38 10.22 24.06
CA TYR A 131 4.52 10.70 22.97
C TYR A 131 4.85 10.03 21.63
N CYS A 132 6.13 10.00 21.23
CA CYS A 132 6.56 9.35 19.99
C CYS A 132 6.30 7.85 20.01
N ARG A 133 6.58 7.20 21.13
CA ARG A 133 6.34 5.77 21.32
C ARG A 133 4.87 5.42 21.17
N ARG A 134 3.95 6.18 21.79
CA ARG A 134 2.50 5.94 21.66
C ARG A 134 2.04 6.09 20.23
N TRP A 135 2.48 7.13 19.53
CA TRP A 135 2.16 7.30 18.11
C TRP A 135 2.68 6.15 17.24
N PHE A 136 3.89 5.68 17.52
CA PHE A 136 4.46 4.52 16.82
C PHE A 136 3.66 3.24 17.10
N GLN A 137 3.29 2.99 18.36
CA GLN A 137 2.44 1.86 18.73
C GLN A 137 1.05 1.92 18.09
N ILE A 138 0.41 3.09 18.05
CA ILE A 138 -0.88 3.29 17.37
C ILE A 138 -0.72 2.95 15.89
N GLY A 139 0.33 3.43 15.23
CA GLY A 139 0.61 3.10 13.83
C GLY A 139 0.79 1.60 13.60
N LEU A 140 1.56 0.92 14.46
CA LEU A 140 1.75 -0.53 14.37
C LEU A 140 0.43 -1.30 14.58
N TRP A 141 -0.40 -0.88 15.54
CA TRP A 141 -1.69 -1.51 15.78
C TRP A 141 -2.66 -1.31 14.61
N ASP A 142 -2.68 -0.13 14.02
CA ASP A 142 -3.48 0.18 12.82
C ASP A 142 -3.09 -0.73 11.66
N PHE A 143 -1.79 -0.84 11.37
CA PHE A 143 -1.29 -1.75 10.33
C PHE A 143 -1.60 -3.21 10.63
N ARG A 144 -1.37 -3.69 11.86
CA ARG A 144 -1.62 -5.09 12.25
C ARG A 144 -3.08 -5.45 12.13
N LEU A 145 -3.98 -4.61 12.65
CA LEU A 145 -5.42 -4.83 12.57
C LEU A 145 -5.88 -4.85 11.11
N GLY A 146 -5.41 -3.88 10.31
CA GLY A 146 -5.70 -3.82 8.88
C GLY A 146 -5.29 -5.09 8.13
N HIS A 147 -4.08 -5.60 8.38
CA HIS A 147 -3.60 -6.84 7.75
C HIS A 147 -4.40 -8.08 8.18
N VAL A 148 -4.75 -8.19 9.46
CA VAL A 148 -5.56 -9.30 9.98
C VAL A 148 -6.96 -9.30 9.37
N VAL A 149 -7.63 -8.14 9.30
CA VAL A 149 -8.95 -8.01 8.66
C VAL A 149 -8.87 -8.33 7.17
N SER A 150 -7.87 -7.80 6.46
CA SER A 150 -7.66 -8.08 5.03
C SER A 150 -7.39 -9.56 4.76
N PHE A 151 -6.60 -10.23 5.60
CA PHE A 151 -6.36 -11.67 5.51
C PHE A 151 -7.66 -12.46 5.65
N MET A 152 -8.46 -12.19 6.69
CA MET A 152 -9.75 -12.86 6.89
C MET A 152 -10.70 -12.63 5.72
N LEU A 153 -10.80 -11.39 5.21
CA LEU A 153 -11.62 -11.09 4.05
C LEU A 153 -11.16 -11.84 2.80
N ALA A 154 -9.86 -11.86 2.53
CA ALA A 154 -9.31 -12.58 1.38
C ALA A 154 -9.64 -14.08 1.47
N THR A 155 -9.51 -14.69 2.65
CA THR A 155 -9.89 -16.09 2.88
C THR A 155 -11.38 -16.31 2.66
N ILE A 156 -12.25 -15.43 3.19
CA ILE A 156 -13.71 -15.55 3.00
C ILE A 156 -14.08 -15.43 1.52
N PHE A 157 -13.53 -14.45 0.80
CA PHE A 157 -13.81 -14.28 -0.63
C PHE A 157 -13.31 -15.47 -1.46
N LEU A 158 -12.14 -16.02 -1.13
CA LEU A 158 -11.61 -17.20 -1.80
C LEU A 158 -12.53 -18.42 -1.58
N LEU A 159 -12.98 -18.61 -0.34
CA LEU A 159 -13.93 -19.66 0.03
C LEU A 159 -15.28 -19.52 -0.67
N LEU A 160 -15.85 -18.32 -0.67
CA LEU A 160 -17.13 -18.04 -1.35
C LEU A 160 -17.01 -18.22 -2.87
N ALA A 161 -15.90 -17.80 -3.47
CA ALA A 161 -15.64 -18.03 -4.89
C ALA A 161 -15.55 -19.52 -5.20
N ALA A 162 -14.85 -20.30 -4.36
CA ALA A 162 -14.75 -21.74 -4.52
C ALA A 162 -16.12 -22.45 -4.44
N THR A 163 -17.03 -22.03 -3.57
CA THR A 163 -18.34 -22.69 -3.43
C THR A 163 -19.39 -22.24 -4.44
N TRP A 164 -19.39 -20.95 -4.79
CA TRP A 164 -20.49 -20.35 -5.57
C TRP A 164 -20.12 -20.08 -7.02
N MET A 165 -18.83 -19.93 -7.32
CA MET A 165 -18.36 -19.62 -8.68
C MET A 165 -17.65 -20.80 -9.34
N TYR A 166 -17.17 -21.82 -8.63
CA TYR A 166 -16.58 -22.99 -9.29
C TYR A 166 -17.69 -23.93 -9.83
N PRO A 167 -17.59 -24.45 -11.07
CA PRO A 167 -16.51 -24.32 -12.05
C PRO A 167 -16.78 -23.26 -13.15
N SER A 168 -17.59 -22.24 -12.89
CA SER A 168 -17.99 -21.27 -13.91
C SER A 168 -16.78 -20.53 -14.53
N GLU A 169 -16.78 -20.43 -15.86
CA GLU A 169 -15.77 -19.68 -16.63
C GLU A 169 -16.03 -18.17 -16.53
N VAL A 170 -15.80 -17.58 -15.36
CA VAL A 170 -16.07 -16.15 -15.16
C VAL A 170 -15.04 -15.31 -15.91
N ALA A 171 -15.48 -14.56 -16.93
CA ALA A 171 -14.62 -13.69 -17.72
C ALA A 171 -15.23 -12.30 -17.98
N GLY A 172 -14.37 -11.27 -18.02
CA GLY A 172 -14.72 -9.92 -18.49
C GLY A 172 -15.61 -9.11 -17.53
N THR A 173 -16.51 -8.30 -18.07
CA THR A 173 -17.39 -7.39 -17.30
C THR A 173 -18.44 -8.13 -16.46
N ASN A 174 -18.66 -9.42 -16.72
CA ASN A 174 -19.64 -10.24 -16.02
C ASN A 174 -19.17 -10.66 -14.62
N VAL A 175 -17.87 -10.53 -14.32
CA VAL A 175 -17.28 -10.86 -13.01
C VAL A 175 -18.03 -10.16 -11.86
N MET A 176 -18.34 -8.86 -12.02
CA MET A 176 -19.03 -8.12 -10.96
C MET A 176 -20.47 -8.60 -10.76
N GLY A 177 -21.14 -9.02 -11.84
CA GLY A 177 -22.48 -9.58 -11.78
C GLY A 177 -22.51 -10.97 -11.12
N GLU A 178 -21.54 -11.83 -11.45
CA GLU A 178 -21.42 -13.17 -10.82
C GLU A 178 -21.03 -13.08 -9.34
N ILE A 179 -20.11 -12.17 -8.97
CA ILE A 179 -19.81 -11.92 -7.54
C ILE A 179 -21.04 -11.35 -6.83
N ALA A 180 -21.78 -10.42 -7.47
CA ALA A 180 -22.99 -9.86 -6.90
C ALA A 180 -24.09 -10.93 -6.67
N ARG A 181 -24.15 -11.99 -7.49
CA ARG A 181 -25.04 -13.14 -7.27
C ARG A 181 -24.73 -13.88 -5.98
N ILE A 182 -23.46 -14.01 -5.58
CA ILE A 182 -23.10 -14.60 -4.27
C ILE A 182 -23.86 -13.88 -3.15
N PHE A 183 -23.88 -12.55 -3.15
CA PHE A 183 -24.54 -11.76 -2.11
C PHE A 183 -26.08 -11.75 -2.27
N THR A 184 -26.56 -11.73 -3.52
CA THR A 184 -27.99 -11.68 -3.85
C THR A 184 -28.70 -13.00 -3.55
N ASP A 185 -28.10 -14.13 -3.94
CA ASP A 185 -28.69 -15.47 -3.86
C ASP A 185 -28.48 -16.12 -2.48
N SER A 186 -27.53 -15.60 -1.69
CA SER A 186 -27.28 -16.07 -0.32
C SER A 186 -28.20 -15.45 0.72
N ILE A 187 -28.35 -14.12 0.70
CA ILE A 187 -29.08 -13.37 1.74
C ILE A 187 -30.24 -12.56 1.16
N GLY A 188 -30.06 -11.91 0.00
CA GLY A 188 -31.13 -11.20 -0.70
C GLY A 188 -30.67 -9.92 -1.44
N PRO A 189 -31.57 -9.30 -2.23
CA PRO A 189 -31.23 -8.16 -3.11
C PRO A 189 -30.67 -6.91 -2.38
N GLN A 190 -31.04 -6.69 -1.11
CA GLN A 190 -30.53 -5.58 -0.30
C GLN A 190 -29.02 -5.68 -0.06
N MET A 191 -28.49 -6.90 0.08
CA MET A 191 -27.06 -7.14 0.31
C MET A 191 -26.21 -6.87 -0.92
N MET A 192 -26.79 -6.99 -2.12
CA MET A 192 -26.15 -6.56 -3.36
C MET A 192 -25.81 -5.08 -3.33
N ILE A 193 -26.72 -4.24 -2.84
CA ILE A 193 -26.51 -2.78 -2.75
C ILE A 193 -25.35 -2.49 -1.80
N VAL A 194 -25.34 -3.13 -0.63
CA VAL A 194 -24.25 -2.94 0.35
C VAL A 194 -22.92 -3.41 -0.23
N PHE A 195 -22.89 -4.56 -0.91
CA PHE A 195 -21.69 -5.05 -1.56
C PHE A 195 -21.18 -4.09 -2.64
N ILE A 196 -22.05 -3.61 -3.54
CA ILE A 196 -21.66 -2.68 -4.62
C ILE A 196 -21.13 -1.37 -4.04
N LEU A 197 -21.79 -0.80 -3.02
CA LEU A 197 -21.32 0.42 -2.35
C LEU A 197 -19.98 0.18 -1.63
N GLY A 198 -19.81 -0.96 -0.99
CA GLY A 198 -18.56 -1.37 -0.36
C GLY A 198 -17.42 -1.56 -1.36
N ALA A 199 -17.67 -2.27 -2.46
CA ALA A 199 -16.72 -2.49 -3.53
C ALA A 199 -16.34 -1.17 -4.22
N PHE A 200 -17.32 -0.28 -4.43
CA PHE A 200 -17.07 1.08 -4.90
C PHE A 200 -16.17 1.84 -3.93
N ALA A 201 -16.46 1.82 -2.62
CA ALA A 201 -15.63 2.50 -1.63
C ALA A 201 -14.20 1.95 -1.58
N ALA A 202 -14.03 0.63 -1.63
CA ALA A 202 -12.73 -0.01 -1.64
C ALA A 202 -11.92 0.37 -2.88
N THR A 203 -12.50 0.26 -4.08
CA THR A 203 -11.84 0.60 -5.34
C THR A 203 -11.56 2.10 -5.47
N TYR A 204 -12.49 2.95 -5.04
CA TYR A 204 -12.32 4.40 -5.00
C TYR A 204 -11.22 4.80 -4.02
N SER A 205 -11.17 4.18 -2.84
CA SER A 205 -10.09 4.42 -1.86
C SER A 205 -8.73 4.06 -2.42
N THR A 206 -8.61 2.95 -3.15
CA THR A 206 -7.35 2.57 -3.80
C THR A 206 -6.94 3.63 -4.83
N ALA A 207 -7.86 4.05 -5.71
CA ALA A 207 -7.56 5.10 -6.68
C ALA A 207 -7.16 6.41 -5.99
N PHE A 208 -7.88 6.82 -4.95
CA PHE A 208 -7.61 8.02 -4.16
C PHE A 208 -6.20 7.97 -3.55
N ASN A 209 -5.86 6.85 -2.91
CA ASN A 209 -4.55 6.63 -2.29
C ASN A 209 -3.43 6.68 -3.34
N TYR A 210 -3.60 6.08 -4.51
CA TYR A 210 -2.57 6.15 -5.56
C TYR A 210 -2.40 7.55 -6.15
N PHE A 211 -3.48 8.32 -6.31
CA PHE A 211 -3.39 9.71 -6.78
C PHE A 211 -2.73 10.67 -5.77
N ASP A 212 -2.59 10.28 -4.51
CA ASP A 212 -1.83 11.04 -3.50
C ASP A 212 -0.45 10.44 -3.21
N GLY A 213 -0.36 9.13 -2.99
CA GLY A 213 0.84 8.42 -2.56
C GLY A 213 1.93 8.35 -3.62
N TRP A 214 1.59 8.03 -4.87
CA TRP A 214 2.59 7.98 -5.95
C TRP A 214 3.25 9.35 -6.21
N PRO A 215 2.49 10.45 -6.34
CA PRO A 215 3.09 11.77 -6.45
C PRO A 215 3.98 12.18 -5.26
N ARG A 216 3.66 11.75 -4.04
CA ARG A 216 4.53 11.97 -2.86
C ARG A 216 5.86 11.24 -3.00
N ILE A 217 5.85 10.00 -3.45
CA ILE A 217 7.10 9.25 -3.70
C ILE A 217 7.94 9.96 -4.75
N VAL A 218 7.34 10.39 -5.87
CA VAL A 218 8.08 11.08 -6.92
C VAL A 218 8.67 12.39 -6.41
N GLY A 219 7.90 13.19 -5.66
CA GLY A 219 8.40 14.38 -4.96
C GLY A 219 9.56 14.06 -4.01
N ALA A 220 9.43 12.99 -3.22
CA ALA A 220 10.45 12.52 -2.29
C ALA A 220 11.75 12.08 -2.99
N CYS A 221 11.65 11.40 -4.13
CA CYS A 221 12.81 11.06 -4.96
C CYS A 221 13.46 12.32 -5.51
N CYS A 222 12.69 13.26 -6.06
CA CYS A 222 13.22 14.51 -6.60
C CYS A 222 13.92 15.36 -5.55
N ARG A 223 13.39 15.50 -4.32
CA ARG A 223 14.06 16.25 -3.24
C ARG A 223 15.37 15.60 -2.77
N ASN A 224 15.52 14.29 -2.94
CA ASN A 224 16.76 13.60 -2.56
C ASN A 224 17.82 13.57 -3.69
N ILE A 225 17.43 13.91 -4.93
CA ILE A 225 18.32 13.89 -6.11
C ILE A 225 18.69 15.31 -6.56
N PHE A 226 17.75 16.26 -6.48
CA PHE A 226 17.92 17.62 -7.01
C PHE A 226 17.97 18.66 -5.89
N ARG A 227 19.09 19.41 -5.80
CA ARG A 227 19.29 20.47 -4.80
C ARG A 227 18.23 21.55 -4.85
N SER A 228 17.77 21.91 -6.05
CA SER A 228 16.73 22.92 -6.27
C SER A 228 15.38 22.49 -5.68
N THR A 229 15.03 21.21 -5.79
CA THR A 229 13.81 20.64 -5.18
C THR A 229 13.98 20.51 -3.67
N ALA A 230 15.15 20.10 -3.18
CA ALA A 230 15.43 20.01 -1.75
C ALA A 230 15.29 21.36 -1.02
N ALA A 231 15.72 22.45 -1.66
CA ALA A 231 15.57 23.80 -1.15
C ALA A 231 14.12 24.29 -1.08
N LEU A 232 13.22 23.68 -1.87
CA LEU A 232 11.79 23.98 -1.94
C LEU A 232 10.96 22.72 -1.61
N GLN A 233 11.31 22.06 -0.51
CA GLN A 233 10.65 20.86 -0.01
C GLN A 233 9.36 21.19 0.75
N GLY A 234 8.39 20.28 0.69
CA GLY A 234 7.11 20.39 1.36
C GLY A 234 5.93 20.51 0.38
N VAL A 235 4.83 19.86 0.75
CA VAL A 235 3.56 19.88 0.00
C VAL A 235 2.39 20.39 0.83
N ALA A 236 2.56 20.52 2.15
CA ALA A 236 1.51 20.96 3.05
C ALA A 236 1.26 22.46 2.87
N ARG A 237 -0.02 22.85 2.81
CA ARG A 237 -0.41 24.24 2.50
C ARG A 237 0.18 25.28 3.45
N GLU A 238 0.37 24.89 4.71
CA GLU A 238 0.98 25.72 5.76
C GLU A 238 2.47 26.00 5.55
N ASP A 239 3.18 25.14 4.81
CA ASP A 239 4.60 25.30 4.51
C ASP A 239 4.85 26.04 3.17
N LEU A 240 3.80 26.33 2.40
CA LEU A 240 3.93 26.87 1.05
C LEU A 240 4.22 28.37 1.04
N THR A 241 5.39 28.74 0.53
CA THR A 241 5.74 30.12 0.17
C THR A 241 5.45 30.42 -1.31
N ASP A 242 5.54 31.69 -1.71
CA ASP A 242 5.38 32.09 -3.12
C ASP A 242 6.39 31.40 -4.05
N ALA A 243 7.61 31.18 -3.55
CA ALA A 243 8.65 30.45 -4.30
C ALA A 243 8.23 29.02 -4.62
N HIS A 244 7.60 28.31 -3.67
CA HIS A 244 7.08 26.96 -3.88
C HIS A 244 6.03 26.92 -5.00
N ARG A 245 5.18 27.96 -5.09
CA ARG A 245 4.11 28.04 -6.09
C ARG A 245 4.63 28.42 -7.48
N ARG A 246 5.64 29.29 -7.54
CA ARG A 246 6.17 29.84 -8.79
C ARG A 246 7.10 28.88 -9.53
N HIS A 247 7.89 28.09 -8.82
CA HIS A 247 8.91 27.24 -9.43
C HIS A 247 8.39 25.83 -9.72
N TRP A 248 8.47 25.38 -10.97
CA TRP A 248 7.99 24.07 -11.40
C TRP A 248 8.73 22.90 -10.73
N TYR A 249 9.99 23.11 -10.33
CA TYR A 249 10.84 22.13 -9.69
C TYR A 249 10.67 22.04 -8.17
N SER A 250 9.77 22.83 -7.56
CA SER A 250 9.42 22.68 -6.15
C SER A 250 8.76 21.33 -5.90
N GLU A 251 8.94 20.75 -4.71
CA GLU A 251 8.31 19.47 -4.38
C GLU A 251 6.78 19.54 -4.52
N TYR A 252 6.19 20.68 -4.15
CA TYR A 252 4.77 20.97 -4.33
C TYR A 252 4.30 20.89 -5.79
N ASN A 253 5.02 21.53 -6.72
CA ASN A 253 4.63 21.51 -8.13
C ASN A 253 4.94 20.16 -8.80
N ILE A 254 6.04 19.50 -8.42
CA ILE A 254 6.33 18.14 -8.87
C ILE A 254 5.20 17.18 -8.46
N TYR A 255 4.78 17.22 -7.20
CA TYR A 255 3.63 16.45 -6.71
C TYR A 255 2.36 16.68 -7.56
N ARG A 256 2.02 17.95 -7.86
CA ARG A 256 0.84 18.27 -8.69
C ARG A 256 0.99 17.83 -10.14
N LEU A 257 2.18 18.01 -10.72
CA LEU A 257 2.48 17.61 -12.10
C LEU A 257 2.43 16.10 -12.25
N THR A 258 2.99 15.34 -11.29
CA THR A 258 2.91 13.88 -11.27
C THR A 258 1.46 13.41 -11.11
N MET A 259 0.68 14.05 -10.25
CA MET A 259 -0.75 13.74 -10.10
C MET A 259 -1.52 13.97 -11.41
N LEU A 260 -1.28 15.11 -12.07
CA LEU A 260 -1.88 15.41 -13.37
C LEU A 260 -1.43 14.43 -14.46
N PHE A 261 -0.14 14.10 -14.49
CA PHE A 261 0.41 13.09 -15.40
C PHE A 261 -0.27 11.74 -15.19
N SER A 262 -0.39 11.26 -13.95
CA SER A 262 -1.10 10.02 -13.63
C SER A 262 -2.57 10.08 -14.08
N LEU A 263 -3.24 11.23 -13.91
CA LEU A 263 -4.63 11.40 -14.35
C LEU A 263 -4.74 11.29 -15.87
N VAL A 264 -3.96 12.07 -16.62
CA VAL A 264 -3.98 12.08 -18.09
C VAL A 264 -3.61 10.69 -18.64
N THR A 265 -2.55 10.08 -18.13
CA THR A 265 -2.12 8.74 -18.55
C THR A 265 -3.17 7.69 -18.22
N SER A 266 -3.81 7.73 -17.05
CA SER A 266 -4.88 6.79 -16.71
C SER A 266 -6.08 6.90 -17.65
N VAL A 267 -6.48 8.13 -18.01
CA VAL A 267 -7.58 8.37 -18.97
C VAL A 267 -7.18 7.88 -20.37
N ALA A 268 -5.97 8.17 -20.81
CA ALA A 268 -5.46 7.73 -22.11
C ALA A 268 -5.41 6.20 -22.21
N ILE A 269 -4.93 5.51 -21.17
CA ILE A 269 -4.89 4.04 -21.11
C ILE A 269 -6.30 3.46 -21.14
N ILE A 270 -7.23 3.99 -20.34
CA ILE A 270 -8.62 3.49 -20.30
C ILE A 270 -9.31 3.70 -21.66
N ALA A 271 -9.04 4.82 -22.33
CA ALA A 271 -9.63 5.12 -23.64
C ALA A 271 -8.99 4.33 -24.78
N GLY A 272 -7.67 4.06 -24.70
CA GLY A 272 -6.89 3.51 -25.81
C GLY A 272 -6.59 2.01 -25.73
N VAL A 273 -6.66 1.39 -24.55
CA VAL A 273 -6.26 -0.02 -24.35
C VAL A 273 -7.50 -0.90 -24.10
N PRO A 274 -7.85 -1.80 -25.05
CA PRO A 274 -8.94 -2.74 -24.84
C PRO A 274 -8.59 -3.75 -23.74
N ARG A 275 -9.49 -3.92 -22.76
CA ARG A 275 -9.38 -4.86 -21.60
C ARG A 275 -8.09 -4.65 -20.77
N PRO A 276 -8.06 -3.63 -19.89
CA PRO A 276 -6.88 -3.27 -19.10
C PRO A 276 -6.43 -4.32 -18.07
N VAL A 277 -7.15 -5.44 -17.91
CA VAL A 277 -6.80 -6.53 -16.98
C VAL A 277 -5.39 -7.06 -17.25
N PHE A 278 -5.00 -7.21 -18.52
CA PHE A 278 -3.65 -7.66 -18.86
C PHE A 278 -2.59 -6.67 -18.37
N LEU A 279 -2.83 -5.36 -18.52
CA LEU A 279 -1.92 -4.32 -18.04
C LEU A 279 -1.76 -4.40 -16.51
N VAL A 280 -2.85 -4.64 -15.78
CA VAL A 280 -2.82 -4.81 -14.32
C VAL A 280 -1.98 -6.03 -13.94
N LEU A 281 -2.15 -7.16 -14.63
CA LEU A 281 -1.36 -8.38 -14.38
C LEU A 281 0.14 -8.15 -14.66
N VAL A 282 0.47 -7.47 -15.75
CA VAL A 282 1.87 -7.13 -16.08
C VAL A 282 2.47 -6.17 -15.05
N ALA A 283 1.74 -5.11 -14.66
CA ALA A 283 2.21 -4.17 -13.65
C ALA A 283 2.44 -4.83 -12.29
N SER A 284 1.51 -5.71 -11.88
CA SER A 284 1.61 -6.47 -10.63
C SER A 284 2.77 -7.46 -10.66
N ALA A 285 2.98 -8.12 -11.81
CA ALA A 285 4.13 -8.97 -12.00
C ALA A 285 5.42 -8.15 -11.89
N LEU A 286 5.54 -7.01 -12.58
CA LEU A 286 6.72 -6.12 -12.46
C LEU A 286 6.97 -5.67 -11.01
N ALA A 287 5.92 -5.40 -10.23
CA ALA A 287 6.04 -5.09 -8.82
C ALA A 287 6.74 -6.23 -8.03
N LEU A 288 6.43 -7.50 -8.32
CA LEU A 288 7.10 -8.66 -7.72
C LEU A 288 8.62 -8.68 -7.98
N PHE A 289 9.08 -8.19 -9.14
CA PHE A 289 10.50 -8.15 -9.46
C PHE A 289 11.25 -7.08 -8.66
N VAL A 290 10.62 -5.92 -8.44
CA VAL A 290 11.23 -4.79 -7.73
C VAL A 290 11.10 -4.94 -6.21
N ALA A 291 10.08 -5.65 -5.75
CA ALA A 291 9.74 -5.79 -4.35
C ALA A 291 10.86 -6.36 -3.45
N PRO A 292 11.66 -7.37 -3.83
CA PRO A 292 12.81 -7.82 -3.03
C PRO A 292 13.84 -6.71 -2.76
N VAL A 293 14.07 -5.85 -3.75
CA VAL A 293 15.01 -4.72 -3.61
C VAL A 293 14.48 -3.69 -2.62
N ILE A 294 13.20 -3.30 -2.75
CA ILE A 294 12.57 -2.34 -1.82
C ILE A 294 12.51 -2.93 -0.41
N TYR A 295 12.15 -4.21 -0.27
CA TYR A 295 12.13 -4.91 1.02
C TYR A 295 13.51 -4.84 1.66
N PHE A 296 14.55 -5.28 0.95
CA PHE A 296 15.92 -5.27 1.46
C PHE A 296 16.35 -3.87 1.90
N LEU A 297 16.10 -2.84 1.07
CA LEU A 297 16.45 -1.46 1.39
C LEU A 297 15.71 -0.94 2.63
N ASN A 298 14.42 -1.24 2.79
CA ASN A 298 13.67 -0.89 4.00
C ASN A 298 14.26 -1.56 5.25
N LEU A 299 14.52 -2.87 5.18
CA LEU A 299 15.09 -3.61 6.30
C LEU A 299 16.49 -3.09 6.65
N TYR A 300 17.33 -2.91 5.64
CA TYR A 300 18.67 -2.34 5.79
C TYR A 300 18.61 -0.95 6.43
N TYR A 301 17.71 -0.07 5.96
CA TYR A 301 17.54 1.27 6.50
C TYR A 301 17.14 1.23 7.99
N CYS A 302 16.12 0.44 8.35
CA CYS A 302 15.69 0.29 9.75
C CYS A 302 16.83 -0.21 10.66
N LEU A 303 17.61 -1.20 10.21
CA LEU A 303 18.67 -1.81 11.02
C LEU A 303 19.94 -0.96 11.12
N THR A 304 20.15 -0.03 10.19
CA THR A 304 21.35 0.81 10.14
C THR A 304 21.15 2.21 10.70
N ILE A 305 19.95 2.78 10.59
CA ILE A 305 19.64 4.13 11.04
C ILE A 305 19.16 4.15 12.49
N ILE A 306 18.37 3.16 12.91
CA ILE A 306 17.85 3.12 14.28
C ILE A 306 18.94 2.56 15.20
N PRO A 307 19.33 3.27 16.27
CA PRO A 307 20.34 2.77 17.20
C PRO A 307 19.90 1.45 17.86
N LYS A 308 20.81 0.46 17.92
CA LYS A 308 20.54 -0.84 18.59
C LYS A 308 20.25 -0.71 20.09
N SER A 309 20.70 0.38 20.71
CA SER A 309 20.41 0.72 22.10
C SER A 309 18.96 1.17 22.31
N ASP A 310 18.26 1.58 21.26
CA ASP A 310 16.89 2.08 21.34
C ASP A 310 15.88 0.92 21.41
N LYS A 311 15.52 0.54 22.62
CA LYS A 311 14.54 -0.54 22.84
C LYS A 311 13.10 -0.18 22.46
N HIS A 312 12.80 1.08 22.16
CA HIS A 312 11.44 1.53 21.84
C HIS A 312 11.16 1.47 20.35
N PHE A 313 12.15 1.78 19.51
CA PHE A 313 11.99 1.86 18.06
C PHE A 313 12.81 0.83 17.29
N TYR A 314 13.87 0.25 17.88
CA TYR A 314 14.63 -0.81 17.21
C TYR A 314 13.79 -2.09 17.13
N PRO A 315 13.74 -2.75 15.95
CA PRO A 315 12.98 -3.98 15.79
C PRO A 315 13.51 -5.09 16.71
N SER A 316 12.60 -5.88 17.26
CA SER A 316 12.94 -7.03 18.10
C SER A 316 13.71 -8.10 17.31
N THR A 317 14.46 -8.95 18.01
CA THR A 317 15.23 -10.05 17.38
C THR A 317 14.34 -10.95 16.53
N PHE A 318 13.12 -11.23 16.99
CA PHE A 318 12.15 -12.03 16.23
C PHE A 318 11.72 -11.32 14.94
N GLU A 319 11.39 -10.02 15.00
CA GLU A 319 11.02 -9.24 13.82
C GLU A 319 12.16 -9.21 12.80
N VAL A 320 13.41 -9.01 13.24
CA VAL A 320 14.57 -9.04 12.35
C VAL A 320 14.74 -10.41 11.68
N MET A 321 14.69 -11.50 12.45
CA MET A 321 14.82 -12.85 11.92
C MET A 321 13.68 -13.17 10.93
N PHE A 322 12.45 -12.84 11.30
CA PHE A 322 11.27 -13.06 10.47
C PHE A 322 11.30 -12.22 9.18
N SER A 323 11.79 -10.98 9.23
CA SER A 323 11.98 -10.14 8.05
C SER A 323 13.02 -10.71 7.10
N TRP A 324 14.15 -11.24 7.60
CA TRP A 324 15.13 -11.91 6.75
C TRP A 324 14.60 -13.19 6.12
N LEU A 325 13.89 -14.02 6.91
CA LEU A 325 13.22 -15.22 6.37
C LEU A 325 12.21 -14.84 5.29
N SER A 326 11.38 -13.83 5.55
CA SER A 326 10.38 -13.32 4.60
C SER A 326 11.05 -12.82 3.32
N LEU A 327 12.15 -12.08 3.42
CA LEU A 327 12.93 -11.62 2.27
C LEU A 327 13.49 -12.80 1.47
N ALA A 328 14.01 -13.83 2.14
CA ALA A 328 14.54 -15.02 1.47
C ALA A 328 13.44 -15.79 0.72
N VAL A 329 12.30 -16.03 1.36
CA VAL A 329 11.13 -16.68 0.73
C VAL A 329 10.65 -15.86 -0.46
N PHE A 330 10.46 -14.56 -0.28
CA PHE A 330 9.94 -13.68 -1.32
C PHE A 330 10.90 -13.58 -2.52
N SER A 331 12.21 -13.45 -2.25
CA SER A 331 13.25 -13.46 -3.31
C SER A 331 13.32 -14.80 -4.03
N GLY A 332 13.16 -15.91 -3.30
CA GLY A 332 13.11 -17.26 -3.87
C GLY A 332 11.91 -17.44 -4.80
N LEU A 333 10.72 -16.99 -4.39
CA LEU A 333 9.51 -17.01 -5.22
C LEU A 333 9.65 -16.13 -6.47
N THR A 334 10.22 -14.93 -6.34
CA THR A 334 10.55 -14.09 -7.50
C THR A 334 11.52 -14.80 -8.45
N GLY A 335 12.54 -15.48 -7.92
CA GLY A 335 13.47 -16.28 -8.70
C GLY A 335 12.81 -17.45 -9.45
N ILE A 336 11.89 -18.16 -8.80
CA ILE A 336 11.11 -19.24 -9.44
C ILE A 336 10.26 -18.69 -10.59
N VAL A 337 9.57 -17.57 -10.38
CA VAL A 337 8.77 -16.93 -11.43
C VAL A 337 9.64 -16.47 -12.60
N ILE A 338 10.84 -15.94 -12.31
CA ILE A 338 11.83 -15.57 -13.34
C ILE A 338 12.27 -16.79 -14.15
N LEU A 339 12.63 -17.89 -13.49
CA LEU A 339 13.05 -19.13 -14.13
C LEU A 339 11.97 -19.69 -15.04
N ALA A 340 10.72 -19.71 -14.57
CA ALA A 340 9.59 -20.18 -15.36
C ALA A 340 9.31 -19.27 -16.56
N ARG A 341 9.34 -17.94 -16.40
CA ARG A 341 8.89 -16.99 -17.44
C ARG A 341 9.96 -16.57 -18.43
N LEU A 342 11.20 -16.43 -18.00
CA LEU A 342 12.31 -15.99 -18.86
C LEU A 342 13.12 -17.17 -19.40
N PHE A 343 13.23 -18.26 -18.63
CA PHE A 343 14.09 -19.39 -18.97
C PHE A 343 13.32 -20.67 -19.30
N GLY A 344 11.99 -20.68 -19.16
CA GLY A 344 11.14 -21.83 -19.47
C GLY A 344 11.38 -23.04 -18.55
N VAL A 345 11.96 -22.82 -17.36
CA VAL A 345 12.25 -23.89 -16.40
C VAL A 345 11.13 -23.97 -15.36
N GLU A 346 10.30 -25.00 -15.45
CA GLU A 346 9.20 -25.25 -14.51
C GLU A 346 9.70 -26.13 -13.34
N LEU A 347 9.79 -25.53 -12.14
CA LEU A 347 10.20 -26.22 -10.91
C LEU A 347 9.05 -26.99 -10.24
N PHE A 348 7.81 -26.67 -10.59
CA PHE A 348 6.59 -27.29 -10.05
C PHE A 348 5.59 -27.56 -11.18
N GLY A 349 5.52 -28.82 -11.64
CA GLY A 349 4.42 -29.39 -12.46
C GLY A 349 4.36 -28.95 -13.94
N ALA A 350 4.25 -29.96 -14.82
CA ALA A 350 3.88 -29.85 -16.23
C ALA A 350 2.36 -29.84 -16.43
#